data_AF-A0A1C6M9D8-F1
#
_entry.id   AF-A0A1C6M9D8-F1
#
_cell.length_a   1.000
_cell.length_b   1.000
_cell.length_c   1.000
_cell.angle_alpha   90.00
_cell.angle_beta   90.00
_cell.angle_gamma   90.00
#
_symmetry.space_group_name_H-M   'P 1'
#
loop_
_entity.id
_entity.type
_entity.pdbx_description
1 polymer ?
#
loop_
_entity_poly.entity_id
_entity_poly.type
_entity_poly.pdbx_seq_one_letter_code
_entity_poly.pdbx_strand_id
1 'polypeptide(L)' 'MAVFRLCLSDGGERVVEAGRAVRTDSGRILLEDTDSLGRWELLESFEPSRVAAVYRRGPAEGGVYTWVPRPDTGRWWSY' A
#
# COMPACT_ATOMS: atom_id res chain seq x y z
N MET A 1 1.10 5.35 11.43
CA MET A 1 1.41 5.26 9.98
C MET A 1 2.15 3.97 9.70
N ALA A 2 1.97 3.40 8.53
CA ALA A 2 2.68 2.23 8.03
C ALA A 2 3.39 2.57 6.72
N VAL A 3 4.33 1.70 6.33
CA VAL A 3 5.06 1.85 5.07
C VAL A 3 4.64 0.75 4.12
N PHE A 4 4.30 1.14 2.90
CA PHE A 4 3.89 0.25 1.83
C PHE A 4 4.89 0.33 0.70
N ARG A 5 5.20 -0.82 0.10
CA ARG A 5 5.98 -0.90 -1.14
C ARG A 5 5.08 -1.44 -2.24
N LEU A 6 5.00 -0.72 -3.34
CA LEU A 6 4.33 -1.13 -4.56
C LEU A 6 5.42 -1.44 -5.59
N CYS A 7 5.40 -2.65 -6.14
CA CYS A 7 6.18 -3.00 -7.32
C CYS A 7 5.32 -2.67 -8.54
N LEU A 8 5.83 -1.81 -9.42
CA LEU A 8 5.13 -1.35 -10.61
C LEU A 8 5.40 -2.28 -11.79
N SER A 9 4.44 -2.36 -12.71
CA SER A 9 4.50 -3.27 -13.86
C SER A 9 5.63 -2.91 -14.86
N ASP A 10 6.17 -1.69 -14.79
CA ASP A 10 7.32 -1.24 -15.58
C ASP A 10 8.68 -1.58 -14.94
N GLY A 11 8.67 -2.30 -13.81
CA GLY A 11 9.86 -2.65 -13.03
C GLY A 11 10.26 -1.59 -12.00
N GLY A 12 9.54 -0.47 -11.93
CA GLY A 12 9.74 0.54 -10.90
C GLY A 12 9.24 0.11 -9.52
N GLU A 13 9.67 0.81 -8.48
CA GLU A 13 9.13 0.67 -7.14
C GLU A 13 8.65 2.02 -6.59
N ARG A 14 7.61 1.96 -5.74
CA ARG A 14 7.15 3.09 -4.94
C ARG A 14 7.07 2.67 -3.49
N VAL A 15 7.74 3.41 -2.63
CA VAL A 15 7.67 3.23 -1.18
C VAL A 15 6.98 4.45 -0.60
N VAL A 16 5.85 4.22 0.07
CA VAL A 16 4.96 5.28 0.54
C VAL A 16 4.67 5.04 2.01
N GLU A 17 4.83 6.07 2.84
CA GLU A 17 4.30 6.09 4.19
C GLU A 17 2.86 6.61 4.15
N ALA A 18 1.92 5.84 4.70
CA ALA A 18 0.51 6.16 4.66
C ALA A 18 -0.21 5.59 5.89
N GLY A 19 -1.41 6.10 6.17
CA GLY A 19 -2.28 5.55 7.19
C GLY A 19 -2.83 4.17 6.80
N ARG A 20 -3.12 3.95 5.52
CA ARG A 20 -3.50 2.65 4.97
C ARG A 20 -3.24 2.53 3.46
N ALA A 21 -3.18 1.28 3.00
CA ALA A 21 -3.36 0.91 1.61
C ALA A 21 -4.69 0.17 1.43
N VAL A 22 -5.38 0.40 0.32
CA VAL A 22 -6.67 -0.19 -0.01
C VAL A 22 -6.60 -0.78 -1.41
N ARG A 23 -7.14 -1.98 -1.58
CA ARG A 23 -7.52 -2.49 -2.90
C ARG A 23 -9.03 -2.45 -3.04
N THR A 24 -9.50 -1.75 -4.06
CA THR A 24 -10.93 -1.64 -4.37
C THR A 24 -11.46 -2.93 -5.02
N ASP A 25 -12.79 -3.04 -5.15
CA ASP A 25 -13.43 -4.12 -5.90
C ASP A 25 -13.01 -4.15 -7.39
N SER A 26 -12.64 -2.99 -7.95
CA SER A 26 -12.07 -2.88 -9.31
C SER A 26 -10.57 -3.17 -9.38
N GLY A 27 -9.92 -3.48 -8.25
CA GLY A 27 -8.50 -3.78 -8.17
C GLY A 27 -7.58 -2.55 -8.12
N ARG A 28 -8.12 -1.33 -8.06
CA ARG A 28 -7.30 -0.12 -7.90
C ARG A 28 -6.63 -0.15 -6.55
N ILE A 29 -5.39 0.33 -6.48
CA ILE A 29 -4.68 0.51 -5.22
C ILE A 29 -4.74 1.98 -4.83
N LEU A 30 -5.24 2.26 -3.62
CA LEU A 30 -5.32 3.59 -3.02
C LEU A 30 -4.42 3.63 -1.79
N LEU A 31 -3.60 4.67 -1.70
CA LEU A 31 -2.79 4.99 -0.53
C LEU A 31 -3.43 6.19 0.12
N GLU A 32 -3.83 6.06 1.38
CA GLU A 32 -4.64 7.05 2.07
C GLU A 32 -4.05 7.33 3.45
N ASP A 33 -4.17 8.56 3.92
CA ASP A 33 -3.80 8.95 5.27
C ASP A 33 -4.87 9.84 5.88
N THR A 34 -4.78 10.07 7.20
CA THR A 34 -5.70 10.97 7.89
C THR A 34 -5.15 12.39 7.92
N ASP A 35 -5.98 13.36 7.56
CA ASP A 35 -5.70 14.78 7.78
C ASP A 35 -5.66 15.13 9.29
N SER A 36 -5.38 16.38 9.61
CA SER A 36 -5.34 16.88 11.00
C SER A 36 -6.70 16.82 11.72
N LEU A 37 -7.80 16.58 10.99
CA LEU A 37 -9.16 16.42 11.50
C LEU A 37 -9.57 14.93 11.58
N GLY A 38 -8.67 14.00 11.26
CA GLY A 38 -8.93 12.56 11.27
C GLY A 38 -9.73 12.06 10.06
N ARG A 39 -9.87 12.85 9.00
CA ARG A 39 -10.56 12.46 7.76
C ARG A 39 -9.57 11.79 6.82
N TRP A 40 -10.01 10.68 6.23
CA TRP A 40 -9.20 9.97 5.24
C TRP A 40 -9.11 10.79 3.95
N GLU A 41 -7.89 11.06 3.52
CA GLU A 41 -7.55 11.70 2.25
C GLU A 41 -6.72 10.76 1.38
N LEU A 42 -6.94 10.84 0.07
CA LEU A 42 -6.20 10.08 -0.92
C LEU A 42 -4.84 10.72 -1.17
N LEU A 43 -3.76 9.99 -0.91
CA LEU A 43 -2.39 10.39 -1.23
C LEU A 43 -2.03 10.02 -2.67
N GLU A 44 -2.18 8.74 -3.02
CA GLU A 44 -1.84 8.21 -4.35
C GLU A 44 -2.86 7.15 -4.79
N SER A 45 -3.08 7.06 -6.11
CA SER A 45 -3.98 6.09 -6.73
C SER A 45 -3.27 5.42 -7.90
N PHE A 46 -3.35 4.09 -7.96
CA PHE A 46 -2.75 3.29 -9.01
C PHE A 46 -3.82 2.43 -9.69
N GLU A 47 -3.78 2.41 -11.02
CA GLU A 47 -4.57 1.48 -11.81
C GLU A 47 -4.13 0.03 -11.56
N PRO A 48 -5.05 -0.95 -11.61
CA PRO A 48 -4.71 -2.35 -11.40
C PRO A 48 -3.58 -2.84 -12.32
N SER A 49 -3.58 -2.39 -13.58
CA SER A 49 -2.58 -2.76 -14.58
C SER A 49 -1.18 -2.22 -14.31
N ARG A 50 -1.04 -1.20 -13.44
CA ARG A 50 0.24 -0.57 -13.11
C ARG A 50 0.93 -1.18 -11.89
N VAL A 51 0.22 -1.98 -11.11
CA VAL A 51 0.76 -2.56 -9.86
C VAL A 51 0.89 -4.06 -10.02
N ALA A 52 2.12 -4.54 -9.98
CA ALA A 52 2.42 -5.97 -10.00
C ALA A 52 2.24 -6.61 -8.62
N ALA A 53 2.63 -5.91 -7.56
CA ALA A 53 2.52 -6.40 -6.18
C ALA A 53 2.48 -5.27 -5.16
N VAL A 54 1.84 -5.52 -4.01
CA VAL A 54 1.82 -4.61 -2.86
C VAL A 54 2.31 -5.34 -1.62
N TYR A 55 3.18 -4.68 -0.88
CA TYR A 55 3.72 -5.16 0.39
C TYR A 55 3.52 -4.13 1.48
N ARG A 56 3.29 -4.59 2.70
CA ARG A 56 3.37 -3.76 3.90
C ARG A 56 4.66 -4.07 4.65
N ARG A 57 5.33 -3.05 5.17
CA ARG A 57 6.46 -3.23 6.08
C ARG A 57 5.98 -3.91 7.38
N GLY A 58 6.56 -5.06 7.68
CA GLY A 58 6.38 -5.76 8.94
C GLY A 58 7.22 -5.15 10.07
N PRO A 59 7.05 -5.65 11.30
CA PRO A 59 7.93 -5.26 12.41
C PRO A 59 9.39 -5.60 12.10
N ALA A 60 10.31 -4.88 12.74
CA ALA A 60 11.72 -5.23 12.69
C ALA A 60 11.96 -6.42 13.64
N GLU A 61 12.37 -7.56 13.09
CA GLU A 61 12.86 -8.69 13.88
C GLU A 61 14.39 -8.68 13.80
N GLY A 62 15.07 -8.58 14.95
CA GLY A 62 16.53 -8.50 14.99
C GLY A 62 17.11 -7.24 14.32
N GLY A 63 16.34 -6.15 14.21
CA GLY A 63 16.77 -4.89 13.58
C GLY A 63 16.57 -4.83 12.06
N VAL A 64 16.01 -5.88 11.45
CA VAL A 64 15.72 -5.92 10.01
C VAL A 64 14.22 -5.92 9.77
N TYR A 65 13.75 -4.99 8.95
CA TYR A 65 12.35 -4.95 8.53
C TYR A 65 12.04 -6.04 7.50
N THR A 66 10.85 -6.60 7.59
CA THR A 66 10.32 -7.55 6.60
C THR A 66 9.27 -6.90 5.70
N TRP A 67 9.02 -7.47 4.52
CA TRP A 67 7.94 -7.06 3.62
C TRP A 67 6.88 -8.15 3.57
N VAL A 68 5.69 -7.84 4.07
CA VAL A 68 4.56 -8.77 4.10
C VAL A 68 3.69 -8.55 2.86
N PRO A 69 3.54 -9.54 1.97
CA PRO A 69 2.75 -9.39 0.74
C PRO A 69 1.28 -9.18 1.07
N ARG A 70 0.58 -8.41 0.24
CA ARG A 70 -0.89 -8.28 0.25
C ARG A 70 -1.49 -9.11 -0.87
N PRO A 71 -2.74 -9.58 -0.73
CA PRO A 71 -3.41 -10.32 -1.77
C PRO A 71 -3.41 -9.59 -3.12
N ASP A 72 -3.15 -10.34 -4.18
CA ASP A 72 -3.15 -9.90 -5.57
C ASP A 72 -4.54 -9.89 -6.22
N THR A 73 -5.57 -10.23 -5.44
CA THR A 73 -6.97 -10.33 -5.84
C THR A 73 -7.88 -9.98 -4.66
N GLY A 74 -9.15 -9.68 -4.99
CA GLY A 74 -10.17 -9.31 -4.00
C GLY A 74 -9.99 -7.91 -3.41
N ARG A 75 -11.01 -7.47 -2.68
CA ARG A 75 -10.98 -6.22 -1.91
C ARG A 75 -10.26 -6.43 -0.59
N TRP A 76 -9.40 -5.50 -0.20
CA TRP A 76 -8.75 -5.52 1.10
C TRP A 76 -8.35 -4.13 1.58
N TRP A 77 -8.10 -4.03 2.88
CA TRP A 77 -7.48 -2.88 3.53
C TRP A 77 -6.28 -3.37 4.34
N SER A 78 -5.23 -2.56 4.36
CA SER A 78 -4.07 -2.79 5.21
C SER A 78 -3.67 -1.48 5.86
N TYR A 79 -3.74 -1.44 7.18
CA TYR A 79 -3.11 -0.44 8.06
C TYR A 79 -1.73 -0.92 8.42
#